data_AF-A0A0C2H410-F1
#
_entry.id   AF-A0A0C2H410-F1
#
_cell.length_a   1.000
_cell.length_b   1.000
_cell.length_c   1.000
_cell.angle_alpha   90.00
_cell.angle_beta   90.00
_cell.angle_gamma   90.00
#
_symmetry.space_group_name_H-M   'P 1'
#
loop_
_entity.id
_entity.type
_entity.pdbx_description
1 polymer ?
#
loop_
_entity_poly.entity_id
_entity_poly.type
_entity_poly.pdbx_seq_one_letter_code
_entity_poly.pdbx_strand_id
1 'polypeptide(L)'
;MHLACRRPSFVTVVLALIVLVQLYKYHFTATVHGRFVALESNGGRIGNQLFHLCSGYAISRAIDRRHYIRTLDIGVFHIAKHIQKIEAIFPRMKDTFVVMV
;
A
#
# COMPACT_ATOMS: atom_id res chain seq x y z
N MET A 1 -16.77 -49.22 -6.29
CA MET A 1 -15.78 -48.13 -6.19
C MET A 1 -15.75 -47.64 -4.75
N HIS A 2 -14.85 -48.15 -3.91
CA HIS A 2 -14.68 -47.65 -2.55
C HIS A 2 -13.67 -46.50 -2.58
N LEU A 3 -14.17 -45.26 -2.43
CA LEU A 3 -13.31 -44.12 -2.09
C LEU A 3 -12.79 -44.34 -0.66
N ALA A 4 -11.61 -44.92 -0.55
CA ALA A 4 -10.87 -44.96 0.71
C ALA A 4 -10.51 -43.51 1.08
N CYS A 5 -11.31 -42.90 1.96
CA CYS A 5 -11.01 -41.60 2.53
C CYS A 5 -9.82 -41.77 3.48
N ARG A 6 -8.60 -41.59 2.94
CA ARG A 6 -7.34 -41.63 3.71
C ARG A 6 -7.41 -40.52 4.75
N ARG A 7 -7.37 -40.89 6.05
CA ARG A 7 -7.36 -39.90 7.14
C ARG A 7 -6.20 -38.93 6.90
N PRO A 8 -6.45 -37.61 6.86
CA PRO A 8 -5.37 -36.65 6.68
C PRO A 8 -4.39 -36.81 7.84
N SER A 9 -3.10 -36.89 7.53
CA SER A 9 -2.08 -36.88 8.57
C SER A 9 -2.09 -35.52 9.26
N PHE A 10 -1.66 -35.47 10.51
CA PHE A 10 -1.50 -34.22 11.27
C PHE A 10 -0.71 -33.17 10.46
N VAL A 11 0.32 -33.59 9.74
CA VAL A 11 1.14 -32.75 8.86
C VAL A 11 0.31 -32.08 7.76
N THR A 12 -0.57 -32.83 7.08
CA THR A 12 -1.46 -32.27 6.06
C THR A 12 -2.43 -31.23 6.63
N VAL A 13 -2.95 -31.45 7.85
CA VAL A 13 -3.84 -30.48 8.51
C VAL A 13 -3.09 -29.20 8.84
N VAL A 14 -1.88 -29.31 9.39
CA VAL A 14 -1.03 -28.15 9.73
C VAL A 14 -0.68 -27.35 8.47
N LEU A 15 -0.27 -28.01 7.38
CA LEU A 15 0.04 -27.33 6.12
C LEU A 15 -1.19 -26.62 5.54
N ALA A 16 -2.36 -27.27 5.55
CA ALA A 16 -3.59 -26.65 5.09
C ALA A 16 -3.94 -25.40 5.93
N LEU A 17 -3.72 -25.44 7.25
CA LEU A 17 -3.97 -24.32 8.15
C LEU A 17 -3.00 -23.15 7.89
N ILE A 18 -1.71 -23.43 7.65
CA ILE A 18 -0.72 -22.42 7.27
C ILE A 18 -1.13 -21.75 5.95
N VAL A 19 -1.48 -22.54 4.93
CA VAL A 19 -1.93 -22.01 3.63
C VAL A 19 -3.19 -21.18 3.78
N LEU A 20 -4.15 -21.62 4.60
CA LEU A 20 -5.39 -20.88 4.88
C LEU A 20 -5.09 -19.53 5.55
N VAL A 21 -4.19 -19.51 6.55
CA VAL A 21 -3.78 -18.27 7.23
C VAL A 21 -3.06 -17.33 6.27
N GLN A 22 -2.19 -17.85 5.40
CA GLN A 22 -1.53 -17.04 4.39
C GLN A 22 -2.51 -16.48 3.35
N LEU A 23 -3.45 -17.29 2.86
CA LEU A 23 -4.51 -16.86 1.96
C LEU A 23 -5.38 -15.79 2.61
N TYR A 24 -5.79 -15.98 3.87
CA TYR A 24 -6.55 -14.99 4.62
C TYR A 24 -5.77 -13.69 4.77
N LYS A 25 -4.51 -13.75 5.20
CA LYS A 25 -3.65 -12.57 5.32
C LYS A 25 -3.47 -11.86 3.98
N TYR A 26 -3.28 -12.59 2.89
CA TYR A 26 -3.15 -12.01 1.56
C TYR A 26 -4.46 -11.35 1.11
N HIS A 27 -5.59 -12.05 1.22
CA HIS A 27 -6.90 -11.51 0.84
C HIS A 27 -7.27 -10.31 1.69
N PHE A 28 -7.10 -10.40 3.02
CA PHE A 28 -7.35 -9.32 3.96
C PHE A 28 -6.45 -8.12 3.67
N THR A 29 -5.15 -8.33 3.42
CA THR A 29 -4.25 -7.24 3.03
C THR A 29 -4.71 -6.59 1.72
N ALA A 30 -5.06 -7.39 0.72
CA ALA A 30 -5.53 -6.91 -0.58
C ALA A 30 -6.90 -6.19 -0.54
N THR A 31 -7.81 -6.60 0.36
CA THR A 31 -9.15 -6.01 0.49
C THR A 31 -9.18 -4.82 1.46
N VAL A 32 -8.49 -4.90 2.59
CA VAL A 32 -8.47 -3.84 3.62
C VAL A 32 -7.58 -2.67 3.19
N HIS A 33 -6.48 -2.93 2.48
CA HIS A 33 -5.64 -1.89 1.89
C HIS A 33 -6.06 -1.61 0.45
N GLY A 34 -7.37 -1.49 0.19
CA GLY A 34 -7.95 -1.50 -1.15
C GLY A 34 -7.16 -0.73 -2.21
N ARG A 35 -6.93 -1.35 -3.38
CA ARG A 35 -6.27 -0.81 -4.59
C ARG A 35 -5.56 0.56 -4.40
N PHE A 36 -4.48 0.59 -3.63
CA PHE A 36 -3.61 1.76 -3.59
C PHE A 36 -2.59 1.69 -4.73
N VAL A 37 -2.08 2.85 -5.13
CA VAL A 37 -0.81 2.96 -5.84
C VAL A 37 0.14 3.73 -4.96
N ALA A 38 1.18 3.02 -4.54
CA ALA A 38 2.30 3.60 -3.82
C ALA A 38 3.18 4.35 -4.82
N LEU A 39 3.48 5.61 -4.52
CA LEU A 39 4.60 6.30 -5.12
C LEU A 39 5.66 6.56 -4.08
N GLU A 40 6.85 6.15 -4.44
CA GLU A 40 8.02 6.26 -3.59
C GLU A 40 8.58 7.67 -3.72
N SER A 41 8.68 8.36 -2.59
CA SER A 41 9.39 9.62 -2.52
C SER A 41 10.89 9.35 -2.35
N ASN A 42 11.66 9.71 -3.37
CA ASN A 42 13.12 9.51 -3.44
C ASN A 42 13.93 10.52 -2.61
N GLY A 43 13.32 11.24 -1.66
CA GLY A 43 14.03 12.20 -0.81
C GLY A 43 14.55 13.46 -1.53
N GLY A 44 14.13 13.73 -2.76
CA GLY A 44 14.49 14.95 -3.50
C GLY A 44 13.91 16.24 -2.91
N ARG A 45 14.28 17.40 -3.50
CA ARG A 45 13.81 18.75 -3.10
C ARG A 45 12.28 18.89 -3.26
N ILE A 46 11.71 19.94 -2.68
CA ILE A 46 10.25 20.21 -2.69
C ILE A 46 9.61 20.15 -4.09
N GLY A 47 10.31 20.60 -5.14
CA GLY A 47 9.81 20.51 -6.52
C GLY A 47 9.67 19.07 -7.01
N ASN A 48 10.59 18.18 -6.66
CA ASN A 48 10.50 16.76 -6.98
C ASN A 48 9.34 16.12 -6.23
N GLN A 49 9.15 16.48 -4.96
CA GLN A 49 8.03 15.99 -4.16
C GLN A 49 6.69 16.41 -4.75
N LEU A 50 6.58 17.68 -5.16
CA LEU A 50 5.40 18.20 -5.81
C LEU A 50 5.12 17.48 -7.14
N PHE A 51 6.15 17.25 -7.96
CA PHE A 51 6.01 16.51 -9.20
C PHE A 51 5.53 15.07 -8.97
N HIS A 52 6.10 14.36 -8.00
CA HIS A 52 5.66 13.01 -7.62
C HIS A 52 4.22 12.99 -7.10
N LEU A 53 3.81 14.01 -6.33
CA LEU A 53 2.44 14.16 -5.86
C LEU A 53 1.44 14.32 -7.02
N CYS A 54 1.71 15.25 -7.93
CA CYS A 54 0.81 15.56 -9.04
C CYS A 54 0.73 14.40 -10.04
N SER A 55 1.89 13.87 -10.44
CA SER A 55 1.94 12.70 -11.33
C SER A 55 1.26 11.49 -10.69
N GLY A 56 1.46 11.30 -9.38
CA GLY A 56 0.86 10.21 -8.64
C GLY A 56 -0.65 10.26 -8.52
N TYR A 57 -1.17 11.46 -8.29
CA TYR A 57 -2.61 11.68 -8.33
C TYR A 57 -3.20 11.37 -9.72
N ALA A 58 -2.56 11.86 -10.79
CA ALA A 58 -3.04 11.60 -12.15
C ALA A 58 -3.02 10.09 -12.48
N ILE A 59 -1.93 9.40 -12.15
CA ILE A 59 -1.80 7.96 -12.34
C ILE A 59 -2.88 7.24 -11.53
N SER A 60 -3.00 7.51 -10.23
CA SER A 60 -3.96 6.80 -9.37
C SER A 60 -5.40 6.96 -9.88
N ARG A 61 -5.76 8.15 -10.35
CA ARG A 61 -7.08 8.42 -10.95
C ARG A 61 -7.29 7.65 -12.26
N ALA A 62 -6.26 7.54 -13.10
CA ALA A 62 -6.34 6.82 -14.37
C ALA A 62 -6.61 5.31 -14.21
N ILE A 63 -6.16 4.71 -13.10
CA ILE A 63 -6.32 3.27 -12.82
C ILE A 63 -7.35 2.98 -11.71
N ASP A 64 -8.16 3.96 -11.35
CA ASP A 64 -9.20 3.88 -10.30
C ASP A 64 -8.65 3.32 -8.97
N ARG A 65 -7.56 3.96 -8.51
CA ARG A 65 -6.83 3.62 -7.29
C ARG A 65 -6.68 4.83 -6.39
N ARG A 66 -6.58 4.58 -5.09
CA ARG A 66 -6.23 5.63 -4.12
C ARG A 66 -4.72 5.89 -4.19
N HIS A 67 -4.35 7.16 -4.29
CA HIS A 67 -2.95 7.57 -4.28
C HIS A 67 -2.39 7.40 -2.86
N TYR A 68 -1.25 6.72 -2.76
CA TYR A 68 -0.56 6.47 -1.52
C TYR A 68 0.89 6.93 -1.63
N ILE A 69 1.36 7.67 -0.62
CA ILE A 69 2.76 8.10 -0.53
C ILE A 69 3.49 7.17 0.42
N ARG A 70 4.45 6.43 -0.13
CA ARG A 70 5.33 5.59 0.68
C ARG A 70 6.57 6.41 1.07
N THR A 71 6.72 6.68 2.36
CA THR A 71 7.94 7.29 2.91
C THR A 71 8.90 6.19 3.35
N LEU A 72 10.10 6.16 2.77
CA LEU A 72 11.19 5.31 3.28
C LEU A 72 11.59 5.77 4.69
N ASP A 73 11.72 4.81 5.60
CA ASP A 73 11.96 4.98 7.05
C ASP A 73 13.13 5.95 7.38
N ILE A 74 14.12 6.04 6.49
CA ILE A 74 15.32 6.87 6.66
C ILE A 74 15.08 8.35 6.28
N GLY A 75 14.02 8.64 5.50
CA GLY A 75 13.71 9.97 4.94
C GLY A 75 12.40 10.59 5.44
N VAL A 76 11.69 9.93 6.35
CA VAL A 76 10.34 10.29 6.81
C VAL A 76 10.25 11.75 7.24
N PHE A 77 11.22 12.24 8.04
CA PHE A 77 11.20 13.61 8.55
C PHE A 77 11.40 14.68 7.46
N HIS A 78 12.26 14.42 6.48
CA HIS A 78 12.54 15.39 5.40
C HIS A 78 11.39 15.45 4.41
N ILE A 79 10.83 14.29 4.04
CA ILE A 79 9.70 14.19 3.13
C ILE A 79 8.46 14.78 3.80
N ALA A 80 8.18 14.43 5.06
CA ALA A 80 7.05 14.97 5.81
C ALA A 80 7.06 16.50 5.88
N LYS A 81 8.22 17.14 6.10
CA LYS A 81 8.34 18.61 6.06
C LYS A 81 8.03 19.20 4.70
N HIS A 82 8.41 18.53 3.61
CA HIS A 82 8.07 18.98 2.27
C HIS A 82 6.58 18.79 1.96
N ILE A 83 5.99 17.66 2.34
CA ILE A 83 4.55 17.42 2.21
C ILE A 83 3.75 18.47 3.01
N GLN A 84 4.12 18.74 4.25
CA GLN A 84 3.48 19.80 5.07
C GLN A 84 3.55 21.18 4.40
N LYS A 85 4.71 21.55 3.84
CA LYS A 85 4.85 22.81 3.10
C LYS A 85 3.95 22.84 1.86
N ILE A 86 3.88 21.72 1.14
CA ILE A 86 3.03 21.61 -0.06
C ILE A 86 1.55 21.70 0.31
N GLU A 87 1.11 21.04 1.39
CA GLU A 87 -0.26 21.14 1.91
C GLU A 87 -0.62 22.57 2.34
N ALA A 88 0.33 23.30 2.95
CA ALA A 88 0.12 24.69 3.34
C ALA A 88 -0.04 25.63 2.12
N ILE A 89 0.72 25.38 1.04
CA ILE A 89 0.62 26.17 -0.20
C ILE A 89 -0.60 25.77 -1.02
N PHE A 90 -0.94 24.48 -1.04
CA PHE A 90 -1.99 23.89 -1.87
C PHE A 90 -2.94 23.02 -1.03
N PRO A 91 -3.85 23.64 -0.27
CA PRO A 91 -4.69 22.92 0.70
C PRO A 91 -5.58 21.85 0.06
N ARG A 92 -6.00 22.04 -1.20
CA ARG A 92 -6.82 21.07 -1.94
C ARG A 92 -6.09 19.76 -2.25
N MET A 93 -4.75 19.72 -2.19
CA MET A 93 -4.01 18.48 -2.43
C MET A 93 -4.05 17.53 -1.23
N LYS A 94 -4.34 18.00 -0.03
CA LYS A 94 -4.39 17.16 1.17
C LYS A 94 -5.36 15.97 1.03
N ASP A 95 -6.46 16.18 0.33
CA ASP A 95 -7.50 15.16 0.14
C ASP A 95 -7.19 14.22 -1.03
N THR A 96 -6.05 14.40 -1.72
CA THR A 96 -5.72 13.67 -2.96
C THR A 96 -4.82 12.46 -2.73
N PHE A 97 -4.26 12.29 -1.53
CA PHE A 97 -3.36 11.19 -1.19
C PHE A 97 -3.52 10.73 0.25
N VAL A 98 -3.07 9.51 0.53
CA VAL A 98 -2.97 8.97 1.89
C VAL A 98 -1.49 8.80 2.23
N VAL A 99 -1.12 9.18 3.45
CA VAL A 99 0.20 8.89 4.04
C VAL A 99 -0.02 7.77 5.06
N MET A 100 0.69 6.66 4.89
CA MET A 100 0.67 5.53 5.82
C MET A 100 2.05 5.51 6.47
N VAL A 101 2.07 5.65 7.79
CA VAL A 101 3.28 5.58 8.63
C VAL A 101 3.58 4.13 8.92
#